data_AF-A0A959XCY2-F1
#
_entry.id   AF-A0A959XCY2-F1
#
_cell.length_a   1.000
_cell.length_b   1.000
_cell.length_c   1.000
_cell.angle_alpha   90.00
_cell.angle_beta   90.00
_cell.angle_gamma   90.00
#
_symmetry.space_group_name_H-M   'P 1'
#
loop_
_entity.id
_entity.type
_entity.pdbx_description
1 polymer ?
#
loop_
_entity_poly.entity_id
_entity_poly.type
_entity_poly.pdbx_seq_one_letter_code
_entity_poly.pdbx_strand_id
1 'polypeptide(L)'
;ALTARQIAAHAEFFSFGTNDLTQMTWGFSRDDVEATFLPHYLDEGLLSVSPFDSLDVIGVGELVRMGAERGRQSRPDLHLGVCGEHGGDPASIHFFEEVGLDYVSCSPFRAPVARLEAGRAVLLRKGA
;
A
#
# COMPACT_ATOMS: atom_id res chain seq x y z
N ALA A 1 -0.10 -10.74 -5.76
CA ALA A 1 1.38 -10.70 -5.80
C ALA A 1 1.99 -11.97 -6.39
N LEU A 2 1.84 -13.13 -5.73
CA LEU A 2 2.53 -14.38 -6.09
C LEU A 2 2.32 -14.84 -7.55
N THR A 3 1.09 -14.74 -8.06
CA THR A 3 0.71 -15.11 -9.44
C THR A 3 0.35 -13.91 -10.31
N ALA A 4 0.85 -12.71 -9.96
CA ALA A 4 0.46 -11.47 -10.63
C ALA A 4 0.74 -11.46 -12.14
N ARG A 5 1.75 -12.21 -12.61
CA ARG A 5 2.05 -12.37 -14.04
C ARG A 5 0.86 -12.96 -14.81
N GLN A 6 0.29 -14.06 -14.31
CA GLN A 6 -0.86 -14.71 -14.94
C GLN A 6 -2.12 -13.84 -14.88
N ILE A 7 -2.33 -13.12 -13.78
CA ILE A 7 -3.48 -12.23 -13.62
C ILE A 7 -3.38 -11.05 -14.61
N ALA A 8 -2.19 -10.47 -14.78
CA ALA A 8 -1.96 -9.32 -15.68
C ALA A 8 -2.17 -9.63 -17.17
N ALA A 9 -2.13 -10.91 -17.57
CA ALA A 9 -2.52 -11.31 -18.93
C ALA A 9 -4.00 -10.99 -19.23
N HIS A 10 -4.84 -10.94 -18.21
CA HIS A 10 -6.29 -10.73 -18.33
C HIS A 10 -6.79 -9.42 -17.71
N ALA A 11 -5.96 -8.73 -16.92
CA ALA A 11 -6.30 -7.45 -16.30
C ALA A 11 -5.62 -6.28 -17.02
N GLU A 12 -6.35 -5.18 -17.19
CA GLU A 12 -5.84 -3.93 -17.76
C GLU A 12 -5.28 -2.98 -16.70
N PHE A 13 -5.66 -3.18 -15.44
CA PHE A 13 -5.14 -2.44 -14.30
C PHE A 13 -5.14 -3.30 -13.04
N PHE A 14 -4.31 -2.94 -12.06
CA PHE A 14 -4.42 -3.44 -10.68
C PHE A 14 -4.79 -2.30 -9.73
N SER A 15 -5.66 -2.61 -8.78
CA SER A 15 -5.89 -1.80 -7.60
C SER A 15 -5.54 -2.63 -6.37
N PHE A 16 -4.47 -2.26 -5.68
CA PHE A 16 -4.06 -2.94 -4.45
C PHE A 16 -5.02 -2.59 -3.32
N GLY A 17 -5.88 -3.55 -2.94
CA GLY A 17 -6.68 -3.48 -1.73
C GLY A 17 -5.81 -3.76 -0.50
N THR A 18 -5.05 -2.76 -0.06
CA THR A 18 -4.03 -2.94 0.98
C THR A 18 -4.61 -3.26 2.36
N ASN A 19 -5.87 -2.88 2.64
CA ASN A 19 -6.55 -3.28 3.88
C ASN A 19 -6.63 -4.82 3.99
N ASP A 20 -7.24 -5.47 3.00
CA ASP A 20 -7.35 -6.94 2.98
C ASP A 20 -6.00 -7.62 2.81
N LEU A 21 -5.09 -7.02 2.04
CA LEU A 21 -3.74 -7.56 1.90
C LEU A 21 -3.00 -7.55 3.24
N THR A 22 -3.13 -6.49 4.04
CA THR A 22 -2.62 -6.44 5.42
C THR A 22 -3.25 -7.53 6.27
N GLN A 23 -4.57 -7.67 6.25
CA GLN A 23 -5.28 -8.71 7.02
C GLN A 23 -4.72 -10.11 6.73
N MET A 24 -4.58 -10.46 5.45
CA MET A 24 -4.10 -11.79 5.04
C MET A 24 -2.60 -11.99 5.28
N THR A 25 -1.80 -10.92 5.23
CA THR A 25 -0.34 -11.01 5.45
C THR A 25 0.00 -11.15 6.93
N TRP A 26 -0.68 -10.37 7.78
CA TRP A 26 -0.49 -10.42 9.23
C TRP A 26 -1.30 -11.53 9.91
N GLY A 27 -2.31 -12.08 9.23
CA GLY A 27 -3.29 -12.98 9.86
C GLY A 27 -4.20 -12.24 10.84
N PHE A 28 -4.43 -10.95 10.61
CA PHE A 28 -5.23 -10.08 11.47
C PHE A 28 -6.61 -9.88 10.87
N SER A 29 -7.64 -10.25 11.61
CA SER A 29 -8.98 -9.71 11.40
C SER A 29 -9.00 -8.30 11.98
N ARG A 30 -9.22 -7.27 11.14
CA ARG A 30 -9.10 -5.87 11.56
C ARG A 30 -10.01 -5.53 12.74
N ASP A 31 -11.28 -5.91 12.62
CA ASP A 31 -12.30 -5.59 13.63
C ASP A 31 -11.99 -6.26 14.99
N ASP A 32 -11.42 -7.47 14.96
CA ASP A 32 -11.06 -8.20 16.18
C ASP A 32 -9.76 -7.68 16.80
N VAL A 33 -8.73 -7.43 15.98
CA VAL A 33 -7.39 -7.09 16.48
C VAL A 33 -7.35 -5.69 17.08
N GLU A 34 -8.05 -4.72 16.48
CA GLU A 34 -8.15 -3.35 16.97
C GLU A 34 -8.79 -3.29 18.37
N ALA A 35 -9.75 -4.19 18.64
CA ALA A 35 -10.46 -4.26 19.92
C ALA A 35 -9.78 -5.15 20.98
N THR A 36 -8.73 -5.90 20.61
CA THR A 36 -8.12 -6.90 21.49
C THR A 36 -6.66 -6.59 21.81
N PHE A 37 -5.71 -7.06 21.00
CA PHE A 37 -4.29 -7.05 21.35
C PHE A 37 -3.47 -5.99 20.59
N LEU A 38 -4.01 -5.36 19.54
CA LEU A 38 -3.29 -4.30 18.83
C LEU A 38 -2.89 -3.12 19.73
N PRO A 39 -3.76 -2.62 20.64
CA PRO A 39 -3.36 -1.56 21.57
C PRO A 39 -2.18 -1.97 22.46
N HIS A 40 -2.16 -3.22 22.96
CA HIS A 40 -1.03 -3.72 23.75
C HIS A 40 0.26 -3.77 22.95
N TYR A 41 0.21 -4.17 21.67
CA TYR A 41 1.39 -4.21 20.82
C TYR A 41 1.97 -2.81 20.57
N LEU A 42 1.12 -1.79 20.50
CA LEU A 42 1.54 -0.40 20.39
C LEU A 42 2.13 0.11 21.71
N ASP A 43 1.46 -0.14 22.83
CA ASP A 43 1.89 0.30 24.17
C ASP A 43 3.22 -0.34 24.59
N GLU A 44 3.44 -1.61 24.24
CA GLU A 44 4.69 -2.33 24.50
C GLU A 44 5.79 -2.03 23.46
N GLY A 45 5.48 -1.24 22.42
CA GLY A 45 6.41 -0.88 21.35
C GLY A 45 6.79 -2.04 20.42
N LEU A 46 6.02 -3.14 20.43
CA LEU A 46 6.15 -4.22 19.46
C LEU A 46 5.80 -3.73 18.04
N LEU A 47 4.84 -2.81 17.96
CA LEU A 47 4.53 -2.04 16.76
C LEU A 47 4.64 -0.55 17.07
N SER A 48 5.22 0.22 16.16
CA SER A 48 5.27 1.69 16.28
C SER A 48 4.02 2.37 15.74
N VAL A 49 3.30 1.71 14.83
CA VAL A 49 2.09 2.19 14.16
C VAL A 49 1.24 0.99 13.78
N SER A 50 -0.09 1.17 13.76
CA SER A 50 -0.99 0.15 13.25
C SER A 50 -0.69 -0.13 11.77
N PRO A 51 -0.57 -1.41 11.35
CA PRO A 51 -0.35 -1.76 9.95
C PRO A 51 -1.59 -1.52 9.06
N PHE A 52 -2.71 -1.08 9.64
CA PHE A 52 -3.92 -0.63 8.94
C PHE A 52 -3.97 0.89 8.73
N ASP A 53 -3.16 1.64 9.48
CA ASP A 53 -3.06 3.10 9.35
C ASP A 53 -1.92 3.49 8.41
N SER A 54 -0.75 2.85 8.57
CA SER A 54 0.41 3.03 7.70
C SER A 54 0.90 1.67 7.19
N LEU A 55 1.23 1.60 5.91
CA LEU A 55 1.60 0.35 5.25
C LEU A 55 2.85 -0.25 5.90
N ASP A 56 2.76 -1.51 6.30
CA ASP A 56 3.95 -2.31 6.60
C ASP A 56 4.77 -2.51 5.32
N VAL A 57 5.81 -1.70 5.14
CA VAL A 57 6.68 -1.71 3.96
C VAL A 57 7.47 -3.02 3.82
N ILE A 58 7.81 -3.68 4.93
CA ILE A 58 8.67 -4.86 4.93
C ILE A 58 7.89 -6.10 4.50
N GLY A 59 6.69 -6.32 5.06
CA GLY A 59 5.85 -7.47 4.73
C GLY A 59 4.87 -7.17 3.59
N VAL A 60 3.85 -6.36 3.87
CA VAL A 60 2.79 -6.04 2.90
C VAL A 60 3.36 -5.30 1.68
N GLY A 61 4.28 -4.36 1.90
CA GLY A 61 4.96 -3.61 0.85
C GLY A 61 5.72 -4.51 -0.12
N GLU A 62 6.37 -5.57 0.36
CA GLU A 62 7.06 -6.54 -0.51
C GLU A 62 6.07 -7.27 -1.44
N LEU A 63 4.86 -7.59 -0.96
CA LEU A 63 3.81 -8.15 -1.81
C LEU A 63 3.30 -7.15 -2.85
N VAL A 64 3.20 -5.86 -2.49
CA VAL A 64 2.84 -4.78 -3.44
C VAL A 64 3.92 -4.65 -4.52
N ARG A 65 5.20 -4.54 -4.12
CA ARG A 65 6.36 -4.46 -5.03
C ARG A 65 6.41 -5.65 -5.99
N MET A 66 6.35 -6.86 -5.46
CA MET A 66 6.32 -8.09 -6.25
C MET A 66 5.10 -8.14 -7.20
N GLY A 67 3.94 -7.68 -6.75
CA GLY A 67 2.73 -7.60 -7.57
C GLY A 67 2.88 -6.63 -8.74
N ALA A 68 3.42 -5.44 -8.48
CA ALA A 68 3.66 -4.40 -9.48
C ALA A 68 4.68 -4.86 -10.53
N GLU A 69 5.83 -5.37 -10.10
CA GLU A 69 6.89 -5.86 -10.97
C GLU A 69 6.42 -7.02 -11.85
N ARG A 70 5.83 -8.05 -11.25
CA ARG A 70 5.35 -9.23 -12.00
C ARG A 70 4.19 -8.89 -12.93
N GLY A 71 3.33 -7.95 -12.54
CA GLY A 71 2.25 -7.45 -13.39
C GLY A 71 2.82 -6.77 -14.64
N ARG A 72 3.73 -5.81 -14.45
CA ARG A 72 4.37 -5.09 -15.57
C ARG A 72 5.28 -5.96 -16.43
N GLN A 73 5.86 -7.03 -15.89
CA GLN A 73 6.56 -8.04 -16.69
C GLN A 73 5.63 -8.75 -17.69
N SER A 74 4.35 -8.92 -17.36
CA SER A 74 3.37 -9.53 -18.28
C SER A 74 2.70 -8.52 -19.19
N ARG A 75 2.45 -7.30 -18.69
CA ARG A 75 1.80 -6.21 -19.41
C ARG A 75 2.52 -4.89 -19.08
N PRO A 76 3.47 -4.43 -19.93
CA PRO A 76 4.31 -3.27 -19.63
C PRO A 76 3.55 -1.97 -19.37
N ASP A 77 2.37 -1.81 -19.96
CA ASP A 77 1.46 -0.67 -19.83
C ASP A 77 0.37 -0.88 -18.76
N LEU A 78 0.50 -1.89 -17.90
CA LEU A 78 -0.45 -2.18 -16.83
C LEU A 78 -0.54 -0.98 -15.88
N HIS A 79 -1.74 -0.42 -15.76
CA HIS A 79 -2.01 0.67 -14.84
C HIS A 79 -2.11 0.15 -13.40
N LEU A 80 -1.36 0.73 -12.48
CA LEU A 80 -1.25 0.29 -11.09
C LEU A 80 -1.73 1.38 -10.14
N GLY A 81 -2.56 1.02 -9.18
CA GLY A 81 -2.85 1.93 -8.08
C GLY A 81 -3.23 1.20 -6.81
N VAL A 82 -3.58 1.99 -5.80
CA VAL A 82 -3.94 1.50 -4.46
C VAL A 82 -5.21 2.20 -3.99
N CYS A 83 -6.04 1.47 -3.26
CA CYS A 83 -7.22 2.01 -2.60
C CYS A 83 -7.21 1.71 -1.10
N GLY A 84 -7.89 2.56 -0.34
CA GLY A 84 -8.10 2.40 1.10
C GLY A 84 -7.37 3.43 1.95
N GLU A 85 -7.27 3.13 3.25
CA GLU A 85 -6.68 4.00 4.28
C GLU A 85 -5.27 4.48 3.90
N HIS A 86 -4.40 3.53 3.52
CA HIS A 86 -3.01 3.78 3.14
C HIS A 86 -2.84 4.71 1.95
N GLY A 87 -3.83 4.82 1.05
CA GLY A 87 -3.79 5.75 -0.07
C GLY A 87 -3.82 7.23 0.35
N GLY A 88 -4.14 7.50 1.62
CA GLY A 88 -4.12 8.84 2.22
C GLY A 88 -3.06 9.03 3.30
N ASP A 89 -2.22 8.02 3.57
CA ASP A 89 -1.13 8.09 4.54
C ASP A 89 0.17 8.61 3.86
N PRO A 90 0.78 9.70 4.35
CA PRO A 90 2.02 10.25 3.78
C PRO A 90 3.12 9.21 3.59
N ALA A 91 3.44 8.39 4.59
CA ALA A 91 4.55 7.44 4.51
C ALA A 91 4.28 6.36 3.44
N SER A 92 3.06 5.82 3.42
CA SER A 92 2.60 4.86 2.43
C SER A 92 2.65 5.43 1.01
N ILE A 93 2.24 6.69 0.81
CA ILE A 93 2.27 7.36 -0.51
C ILE A 93 3.70 7.44 -1.06
N HIS A 94 4.68 7.78 -0.22
CA HIS A 94 6.08 7.84 -0.66
C HIS A 94 6.58 6.45 -1.08
N PHE A 95 6.20 5.40 -0.35
CA PHE A 95 6.49 4.03 -0.76
C PHE A 95 5.81 3.65 -2.08
N PHE A 96 4.54 4.02 -2.29
CA PHE A 96 3.84 3.72 -3.55
C PHE A 96 4.48 4.43 -4.76
N GLU A 97 5.00 5.65 -4.58
CA GLU A 97 5.80 6.36 -5.59
C GLU A 97 7.15 5.67 -5.85
N GLU A 98 7.81 5.14 -4.82
CA GLU A 98 9.04 4.34 -4.96
C GLU A 98 8.80 3.08 -5.80
N VAL A 99 7.73 2.34 -5.52
CA VAL A 99 7.32 1.15 -6.29
C VAL A 99 6.86 1.52 -7.71
N GLY A 100 6.46 2.77 -7.92
CA GLY A 100 6.02 3.29 -9.21
C GLY A 100 4.56 2.99 -9.53
N LEU A 101 3.67 3.05 -8.53
CA LEU A 101 2.23 3.06 -8.78
C LEU A 101 1.83 4.35 -9.51
N ASP A 102 0.80 4.26 -10.34
CA ASP A 102 0.31 5.36 -11.18
C ASP A 102 -0.71 6.26 -10.46
N TYR A 103 -1.41 5.74 -9.44
CA TYR A 103 -2.31 6.54 -8.61
C TYR A 103 -2.47 6.00 -7.19
N VAL A 104 -2.89 6.90 -6.29
CA VAL A 104 -3.44 6.58 -4.97
C VAL A 104 -4.90 7.02 -4.90
N SER A 105 -5.74 6.22 -4.24
CA SER A 105 -7.15 6.54 -4.00
C SER A 105 -7.43 6.52 -2.50
N CYS A 106 -7.99 7.62 -1.99
CA CYS A 106 -8.28 7.81 -0.57
C CYS A 106 -9.63 8.53 -0.37
N SER A 107 -10.08 8.62 0.88
CA SER A 107 -11.32 9.31 1.22
C SER A 107 -11.26 10.80 0.83
N PRO A 108 -12.42 11.45 0.54
CA PRO A 108 -12.44 12.83 0.06
C PRO A 108 -11.67 13.83 0.93
N PHE A 109 -11.71 13.65 2.25
CA PHE A 109 -11.04 14.53 3.21
C PHE A 109 -9.52 14.33 3.24
N ARG A 110 -9.01 13.15 2.86
CA ARG A 110 -7.56 12.89 2.75
C ARG A 110 -6.99 13.27 1.38
N ALA A 111 -7.84 13.50 0.37
CA ALA A 111 -7.38 13.84 -0.97
C ALA A 111 -6.42 15.06 -1.04
N PRO A 112 -6.62 16.15 -0.28
CA PRO A 112 -5.65 17.27 -0.26
C PRO A 112 -4.26 16.85 0.27
N VAL A 113 -4.22 16.05 1.34
CA VAL A 113 -2.97 15.51 1.91
C VAL A 113 -2.31 14.57 0.91
N ALA A 114 -3.08 13.65 0.31
CA ALA A 114 -2.54 12.71 -0.66
C ALA A 114 -1.93 13.40 -1.87
N ARG A 115 -2.56 14.47 -2.36
CA ARG A 115 -2.01 15.30 -3.45
C ARG A 115 -0.70 15.99 -3.08
N LEU A 116 -0.63 16.56 -1.87
CA LEU A 116 0.58 17.21 -1.38
C LEU A 116 1.74 16.22 -1.27
N GLU A 117 1.48 15.06 -0.65
CA GLU A 117 2.52 14.07 -0.39
C GLU A 117 2.95 13.31 -1.66
N ALA A 118 2.04 13.06 -2.60
CA ALA A 118 2.42 12.54 -3.92
C ALA A 118 3.37 13.51 -4.64
N GLY A 119 3.09 14.82 -4.58
CA GLY A 119 4.00 15.84 -5.12
C GLY A 119 5.36 15.86 -4.42
N ARG A 120 5.38 15.75 -3.08
CA ARG A 120 6.62 15.70 -2.29
C ARG A 120 7.44 14.45 -2.60
N ALA A 121 6.81 13.28 -2.68
CA ALA A 121 7.47 12.02 -2.98
C ALA A 121 8.22 12.09 -4.32
N VAL A 122 7.59 12.63 -5.36
CA VAL A 122 8.22 12.84 -6.68
C VAL A 122 9.43 13.77 -6.60
N LEU A 123 9.34 14.87 -5.82
CA LEU A 123 10.43 15.83 -5.68
C LEU A 123 11.62 15.25 -4.91
N LEU A 124 11.35 14.52 -3.82
CA LEU A 124 12.39 13.90 -3.00
C LEU A 124 13.11 12.79 -3.77
N ARG A 125 12.39 12.00 -4.57
CA ARG A 125 13.00 10.96 -5.43
C ARG A 125 13.93 11.54 -6.49
N LYS A 126 13.63 12.72 -7.03
CA LYS A 126 14.48 13.39 -8.04
C LYS A 126 15.72 14.06 -7.44
N GLY A 127 15.72 14.32 -6.13
CA GLY A 127 16.83 14.94 -5.42
C GLY A 127 17.80 13.95 -4.76
N ALA A 128 17.46 12.66 -4.74
CA ALA A 128 18.29 11.56 -4.26
C ALA A 128 19.09 10.93 -5.41
#